data_AF-A0A239E158-F1
#
_entry.id   AF-A0A239E158-F1
#
_cell.length_a   1.000
_cell.length_b   1.000
_cell.length_c   1.000
_cell.angle_alpha   90.00
_cell.angle_beta   90.00
_cell.angle_gamma   90.00
#
_symmetry.space_group_name_H-M   'P 1'
#
loop_
_entity.id
_entity.type
_entity.pdbx_description
1 polymer ?
#
loop_
_entity_poly.entity_id
_entity_poly.type
_entity_poly.pdbx_seq_one_letter_code
_entity_poly.pdbx_strand_id
1 'polypeptide(L)'
;MNKTLIAFWLAGVVLASCSQDHTGSDTERISAVPEADTAYEASIDQWHAAREANLQQEDSWLALTGLYWLEPGENTFGSATHNDVVFPEGKIAAQAGSFILDGNAVRLQVNDGVNVQLNGEPLQQEAVVFAPEMEHAPELRHGPLKWTVIKRGDKYGVRLWDTESEARESFTGIARYPVQAAWKLEARLEQNPLPKQIPITNVLGQTSHEPSPGAVIFAVDGQQYRLDALEEGEELFIIFADKTNGTETYGSGRYLYIPKPGPDGKTVIDFNKAYNPPCAFTGYATCPLPPKQNFLPVTVTAGEKSYGEGH
;
A
#
# COMPACT_ATOMS: atom_id res chain seq x y z
N MET A 1 -10.73 63.85 62.93
CA MET A 1 -11.67 64.03 61.81
C MET A 1 -12.26 62.66 61.47
N ASN A 2 -13.57 62.42 61.63
CA ASN A 2 -14.67 62.74 60.69
C ASN A 2 -14.53 61.95 59.37
N LYS A 3 -15.45 61.09 58.90
CA LYS A 3 -16.76 60.52 59.35
C LYS A 3 -16.84 59.06 58.79
N THR A 4 -17.87 58.19 58.90
CA THR A 4 -19.30 58.29 59.27
C THR A 4 -19.84 56.94 59.81
N LEU A 5 -21.14 56.91 60.15
CA LEU A 5 -22.05 55.81 60.53
C LEU A 5 -22.32 54.82 59.35
N ILE A 6 -22.92 53.61 59.50
CA ILE A 6 -24.26 53.27 60.04
C ILE A 6 -24.31 51.84 60.63
N ALA A 7 -25.18 51.63 61.63
CA ALA A 7 -25.51 50.32 62.20
C ALA A 7 -26.93 49.86 61.79
N PHE A 8 -27.15 48.55 61.71
CA PHE A 8 -28.49 47.92 61.75
C PHE A 8 -28.43 46.60 62.55
N TRP A 9 -29.60 46.05 62.89
CA TRP A 9 -29.87 45.27 64.11
C TRP A 9 -30.75 44.03 63.81
N LEU A 10 -30.79 43.03 64.73
CA LEU A 10 -31.57 41.76 64.70
C LEU A 10 -31.24 40.75 63.56
N ALA A 11 -31.58 39.44 63.64
CA ALA A 11 -31.66 38.45 64.74
C ALA A 11 -32.12 37.08 64.15
N GLY A 12 -31.69 35.96 64.74
CA GLY A 12 -32.20 34.59 64.44
C GLY A 12 -31.05 33.56 64.35
N VAL A 13 -30.92 32.47 65.13
CA VAL A 13 -31.89 31.40 65.52
C VAL A 13 -32.23 30.55 64.27
N VAL A 14 -31.88 29.25 64.15
CA VAL A 14 -31.32 28.28 65.12
C VAL A 14 -30.78 26.98 64.45
N LEU A 15 -30.16 26.12 65.28
CA LEU A 15 -29.91 24.66 65.15
C LEU A 15 -28.86 24.13 64.16
N ALA A 16 -28.04 23.23 64.69
CA ALA A 16 -27.21 22.30 63.95
C ALA A 16 -28.01 21.04 63.56
N SER A 17 -27.60 20.38 62.48
CA SER A 17 -27.87 18.96 62.26
C SER A 17 -26.67 18.33 61.57
N CYS A 18 -26.23 17.17 62.07
CA CYS A 18 -25.31 16.33 61.34
C CYS A 18 -26.03 15.67 60.15
N SER A 19 -25.32 15.44 59.05
CA SER A 19 -25.54 14.28 58.19
C SER A 19 -24.19 13.77 57.72
N GLN A 20 -24.07 12.45 57.67
CA GLN A 20 -22.96 11.76 57.01
C GLN A 20 -23.14 11.91 55.50
N ASP A 21 -22.05 11.89 54.73
CA ASP A 21 -22.12 11.35 53.37
C ASP A 21 -20.81 10.68 52.93
N HIS A 22 -21.02 9.43 52.53
CA HIS A 22 -20.25 8.49 51.74
C HIS A 22 -18.78 8.73 51.31
N THR A 23 -18.00 7.70 51.63
CA THR A 23 -16.86 7.18 50.87
C THR A 23 -17.10 7.14 49.35
N GLY A 24 -16.13 7.63 48.57
CA GLY A 24 -16.15 7.54 47.11
C GLY A 24 -14.90 8.13 46.47
N SER A 25 -13.74 7.46 46.64
CA SER A 25 -12.53 7.82 45.88
C SER A 25 -12.64 7.23 44.48
N ASP A 26 -13.30 7.97 43.57
CA ASP A 26 -13.33 7.63 42.15
C ASP A 26 -11.91 7.58 41.59
N THR A 27 -11.39 6.36 41.54
CA THR A 27 -10.15 6.07 40.82
C THR A 27 -10.55 5.94 39.36
N GLU A 28 -10.12 6.90 38.53
CA GLU A 28 -10.43 6.93 37.11
C GLU A 28 -10.19 5.56 36.48
N ARG A 29 -11.21 5.02 35.81
CA ARG A 29 -11.06 3.80 35.02
C ARG A 29 -10.09 4.10 33.89
N ILE A 30 -8.88 3.55 33.99
CA ILE A 30 -8.01 3.36 32.83
C ILE A 30 -8.84 2.57 31.81
N SER A 31 -9.17 3.20 30.69
CA SER A 31 -9.87 2.55 29.58
C SER A 31 -8.94 1.54 28.95
N ALA A 32 -8.98 0.29 29.42
CA ALA A 32 -8.29 -0.80 28.78
C ALA A 32 -8.76 -0.89 27.31
N VAL A 33 -7.81 -0.77 26.38
CA VAL A 33 -8.05 -1.05 24.97
C VAL A 33 -8.56 -2.50 24.89
N PRO A 34 -9.63 -2.81 24.14
CA PRO A 34 -10.09 -4.18 23.98
C PRO A 34 -8.96 -5.05 23.42
N GLU A 35 -8.50 -5.99 24.24
CA GLU A 35 -7.51 -7.00 23.85
C GLU A 35 -8.13 -7.87 22.73
N ALA A 36 -7.31 -8.24 21.74
CA ALA A 36 -7.79 -9.08 20.66
C ALA A 36 -7.99 -10.51 21.19
N ASP A 37 -9.10 -11.16 20.82
CA ASP A 37 -9.23 -12.59 21.08
C ASP A 37 -8.17 -13.34 20.25
N THR A 38 -7.52 -14.30 20.88
CA THR A 38 -6.53 -15.24 20.34
C THR A 38 -6.82 -15.73 18.92
N ALA A 39 -8.08 -16.05 18.61
CA ALA A 39 -8.50 -16.49 17.28
C ALA A 39 -8.41 -15.39 16.21
N TYR A 40 -8.65 -14.13 16.59
CA TYR A 40 -8.47 -12.98 15.71
C TYR A 40 -6.99 -12.63 15.54
N GLU A 41 -6.19 -12.65 16.61
CA GLU A 41 -4.72 -12.45 16.52
C GLU A 41 -4.09 -13.46 15.57
N ALA A 42 -4.38 -14.75 15.75
CA ALA A 42 -3.92 -15.82 14.86
C ALA A 42 -4.33 -15.60 13.39
N SER A 43 -5.49 -14.99 13.13
CA SER A 43 -5.94 -14.68 11.75
C SER A 43 -5.16 -13.52 11.11
N ILE A 44 -4.68 -12.55 11.89
CA ILE A 44 -3.81 -11.49 11.41
C ILE A 44 -2.38 -12.02 11.23
N ASP A 45 -1.92 -12.87 12.13
CA ASP A 45 -0.60 -13.51 12.06
C ASP A 45 -0.49 -14.41 10.82
N GLN A 46 -1.53 -15.20 10.53
CA GLN A 46 -1.61 -16.01 9.31
C GLN A 46 -1.61 -15.13 8.05
N TRP A 47 -2.35 -14.03 8.05
CA TRP A 47 -2.38 -13.08 6.93
C TRP A 47 -1.00 -12.43 6.71
N HIS A 48 -0.29 -12.07 7.79
CA HIS A 48 1.06 -11.49 7.72
C HIS A 48 2.08 -12.52 7.19
N ALA A 49 2.05 -13.75 7.70
CA ALA A 49 2.93 -14.82 7.22
C ALA A 49 2.72 -15.11 5.72
N ALA A 50 1.47 -15.09 5.25
CA ALA A 50 1.15 -15.19 3.82
C ALA A 50 1.67 -13.98 3.02
N ARG A 51 1.54 -12.76 3.56
CA ARG A 51 2.05 -11.52 2.98
C ARG A 51 3.58 -11.54 2.81
N GLU A 52 4.31 -12.05 3.81
CA GLU A 52 5.77 -12.23 3.76
C GLU A 52 6.19 -13.34 2.79
N ALA A 53 5.51 -14.49 2.82
CA ALA A 53 5.76 -15.59 1.88
C ALA A 53 5.53 -15.17 0.41
N ASN A 54 4.54 -14.31 0.16
CA ASN A 54 4.30 -13.71 -1.16
C ASN A 54 5.44 -12.77 -1.59
N LEU A 55 6.06 -12.05 -0.66
CA LEU A 55 7.24 -11.23 -0.96
C LEU A 55 8.49 -12.06 -1.27
N GLN A 56 8.57 -13.30 -0.80
CA GLN A 56 9.67 -14.22 -1.11
C GLN A 56 9.47 -15.02 -2.42
N GLN A 57 8.39 -14.81 -3.18
CA GLN A 57 8.21 -15.45 -4.50
C GLN A 57 9.14 -14.87 -5.57
N GLU A 58 9.28 -15.59 -6.69
CA GLU A 58 10.17 -15.22 -7.82
C GLU A 58 9.72 -13.96 -8.60
N ASP A 59 8.43 -13.67 -8.59
CA ASP A 59 7.80 -12.54 -9.27
C ASP A 59 7.40 -11.41 -8.32
N SER A 60 7.91 -11.46 -7.09
CA SER A 60 7.60 -10.51 -6.04
C SER A 60 8.19 -9.11 -6.27
N TRP A 61 7.80 -8.17 -5.41
CA TRP A 61 8.37 -6.82 -5.40
C TRP A 61 9.82 -6.77 -4.92
N LEU A 62 10.28 -7.75 -4.13
CA LEU A 62 11.70 -7.87 -3.76
C LEU A 62 12.53 -8.42 -4.92
N ALA A 63 11.95 -9.29 -5.74
CA ALA A 63 12.57 -9.77 -6.97
C ALA A 63 12.62 -8.71 -8.09
N LEU A 64 11.84 -7.63 -8.00
CA LEU A 64 11.77 -6.61 -9.05
C LEU A 64 13.00 -5.68 -9.01
N THR A 65 13.91 -5.86 -9.97
CA THR A 65 15.24 -5.21 -10.04
C THR A 65 15.43 -4.25 -11.21
N GLY A 66 14.43 -4.06 -12.08
CA GLY A 66 14.54 -3.07 -13.16
C GLY A 66 13.22 -2.60 -13.77
N LEU A 67 13.23 -1.35 -14.23
CA LEU A 67 12.22 -0.76 -15.12
C LEU A 67 12.93 0.17 -16.10
N TYR A 68 12.96 -0.23 -17.37
CA TYR A 68 13.67 0.47 -18.45
C TYR A 68 12.64 0.99 -19.46
N TRP A 69 12.60 2.29 -19.71
CA TRP A 69 11.72 2.86 -20.73
C TRP A 69 12.35 2.71 -22.11
N LEU A 70 11.56 2.29 -23.10
CA LEU A 70 12.00 2.11 -24.48
C LEU A 70 11.75 3.39 -25.29
N GLU A 71 12.75 3.79 -26.07
CA GLU A 71 12.62 4.81 -27.10
C GLU A 71 12.13 4.20 -28.43
N PRO A 72 11.52 4.97 -29.34
CA PRO A 72 11.10 4.46 -30.65
C PRO A 72 12.29 3.95 -31.48
N GLY A 73 12.13 2.76 -32.07
CA GLY A 73 13.20 2.07 -32.81
C GLY A 73 13.91 1.01 -31.95
N GLU A 74 15.21 0.82 -32.20
CA GLU A 74 16.03 -0.20 -31.56
C GLU A 74 16.54 0.24 -30.19
N ASN A 75 16.39 -0.62 -29.18
CA ASN A 75 16.92 -0.48 -27.83
C ASN A 75 17.70 -1.75 -27.51
N THR A 76 19.03 -1.67 -27.49
CA THR A 76 19.93 -2.80 -27.20
C THR A 76 19.78 -3.26 -25.75
N PHE A 77 19.92 -4.57 -25.50
CA PHE A 77 19.90 -5.13 -24.14
C PHE A 77 20.99 -6.17 -23.89
N GLY A 78 21.39 -6.30 -22.62
CA GLY A 78 22.45 -7.21 -22.18
C GLY A 78 23.13 -6.69 -20.91
N SER A 79 24.16 -7.37 -20.44
CA SER A 79 24.88 -6.98 -19.21
C SER A 79 25.94 -5.88 -19.39
N ALA A 80 26.31 -5.52 -20.63
CA ALA A 80 27.25 -4.42 -20.85
C ALA A 80 26.60 -3.05 -20.58
N THR A 81 27.37 -2.14 -19.97
CA THR A 81 26.92 -0.80 -19.56
C THR A 81 26.65 0.18 -20.71
N HIS A 82 26.97 -0.20 -21.96
CA HIS A 82 26.67 0.59 -23.16
C HIS A 82 25.36 0.20 -23.83
N ASN A 83 24.65 -0.82 -23.34
CA ASN A 83 23.31 -1.14 -23.82
C ASN A 83 22.29 -0.10 -23.33
N ASP A 84 21.21 0.10 -24.07
CA ASP A 84 20.09 0.97 -23.67
C ASP A 84 19.32 0.36 -22.48
N VAL A 85 19.23 -0.96 -22.44
CA VAL A 85 18.57 -1.76 -21.39
C VAL A 85 19.62 -2.67 -20.72
N VAL A 86 20.24 -2.17 -19.66
CA VAL A 86 21.32 -2.87 -18.93
C VAL A 86 20.75 -3.84 -17.90
N PHE A 87 20.93 -5.14 -18.13
CA PHE A 87 20.57 -6.22 -17.19
C PHE A 87 21.75 -6.54 -16.23
N PRO A 88 21.52 -7.24 -15.10
CA PRO A 88 22.57 -7.57 -14.14
C PRO A 88 23.78 -8.28 -14.74
N GLU A 89 24.98 -7.87 -14.31
CA GLU A 89 26.25 -8.49 -14.73
C GLU A 89 26.34 -9.96 -14.31
N GLY A 90 26.96 -10.80 -15.14
CA GLY A 90 27.12 -12.23 -14.89
C GLY A 90 25.86 -13.08 -15.08
N LYS A 91 24.66 -12.47 -15.11
CA LYS A 91 23.37 -13.18 -15.26
C LYS A 91 22.86 -13.29 -16.69
N ILE A 92 23.43 -12.53 -17.65
CA ILE A 92 23.13 -12.61 -19.08
C ILE A 92 24.35 -12.19 -19.91
N ALA A 93 24.36 -12.53 -21.21
CA ALA A 93 25.39 -12.10 -22.15
C ALA A 93 25.56 -10.57 -22.23
N ALA A 94 26.78 -10.12 -22.51
CA ALA A 94 27.14 -8.70 -22.59
C ALA A 94 26.29 -7.91 -23.60
N GLN A 95 25.98 -8.52 -24.74
CA GLN A 95 25.03 -8.03 -25.75
C GLN A 95 24.07 -9.18 -26.06
N ALA A 96 22.87 -9.12 -25.48
CA ALA A 96 21.88 -10.19 -25.53
C ALA A 96 20.94 -10.08 -26.74
N GLY A 97 20.74 -8.87 -27.27
CA GLY A 97 19.93 -8.58 -28.45
C GLY A 97 19.34 -7.17 -28.38
N SER A 98 18.14 -6.97 -28.93
CA SER A 98 17.45 -5.68 -28.94
C SER A 98 15.93 -5.81 -28.74
N PHE A 99 15.34 -4.84 -28.03
CA PHE A 99 13.91 -4.55 -28.06
C PHE A 99 13.65 -3.49 -29.14
N ILE A 100 12.75 -3.78 -30.08
CA ILE A 100 12.42 -2.90 -31.21
C ILE A 100 10.99 -2.39 -31.00
N LEU A 101 10.84 -1.12 -30.61
CA LEU A 101 9.56 -0.45 -30.48
C LEU A 101 9.16 0.15 -31.83
N ASP A 102 8.15 -0.43 -32.48
CA ASP A 102 7.61 0.02 -33.76
C ASP A 102 6.13 0.39 -33.60
N GLY A 103 5.84 1.68 -33.74
CA GLY A 103 4.51 2.25 -33.52
C GLY A 103 3.99 2.02 -32.10
N ASN A 104 3.20 0.96 -31.92
CA ASN A 104 2.56 0.59 -30.67
C ASN A 104 2.83 -0.86 -30.21
N ALA A 105 3.73 -1.57 -30.90
CA ALA A 105 4.15 -2.93 -30.63
C ALA A 105 5.66 -3.01 -30.33
N VAL A 106 6.08 -4.02 -29.56
CA VAL A 106 7.49 -4.28 -29.26
C VAL A 106 7.86 -5.68 -29.75
N ARG A 107 8.91 -5.76 -30.57
CA ARG A 107 9.54 -7.02 -30.98
C ARG A 107 10.80 -7.23 -30.16
N LEU A 108 11.03 -8.44 -29.67
CA LEU A 108 12.32 -8.86 -29.13
C LEU A 108 13.09 -9.54 -30.26
N GLN A 109 14.35 -9.17 -30.44
CA GLN A 109 15.35 -9.91 -31.20
C GLN A 109 16.48 -10.33 -30.25
N VAL A 110 16.93 -11.58 -30.38
CA VAL A 110 17.93 -12.20 -29.51
C VAL A 110 19.14 -12.63 -30.35
N ASN A 111 20.34 -12.38 -29.81
CA ASN A 111 21.60 -12.71 -30.47
C ASN A 111 21.91 -14.22 -30.42
N ASP A 112 22.68 -14.70 -31.41
CA ASP A 112 23.11 -16.09 -31.48
C ASP A 112 23.80 -16.54 -30.19
N GLY A 113 23.40 -17.71 -29.67
CA GLY A 113 23.93 -18.29 -28.43
C GLY A 113 23.29 -17.79 -27.14
N VAL A 114 22.34 -16.85 -27.20
CA VAL A 114 21.59 -16.35 -26.03
C VAL A 114 20.25 -17.09 -25.92
N ASN A 115 20.12 -17.96 -24.91
CA ASN A 115 18.92 -18.77 -24.74
C ASN A 115 17.84 -17.98 -23.97
N VAL A 116 16.76 -17.56 -24.64
CA VAL A 116 15.59 -16.94 -24.01
C VAL A 116 14.40 -17.90 -24.11
N GLN A 117 13.56 -17.95 -23.08
CA GLN A 117 12.25 -18.61 -23.13
C GLN A 117 11.15 -17.56 -23.25
N LEU A 118 10.10 -17.86 -24.01
CA LEU A 118 8.86 -17.10 -24.12
C LEU A 118 7.71 -17.98 -23.64
N ASN A 119 7.06 -17.60 -22.54
CA ASN A 119 6.02 -18.39 -21.86
C ASN A 119 6.46 -19.85 -21.56
N GLY A 120 7.75 -20.04 -21.22
CA GLY A 120 8.37 -21.35 -20.92
C GLY A 120 8.91 -22.12 -22.14
N GLU A 121 8.57 -21.73 -23.36
CA GLU A 121 9.07 -22.37 -24.58
C GLU A 121 10.32 -21.66 -25.12
N PRO A 122 11.33 -22.38 -25.67
CA PRO A 122 12.51 -21.74 -26.25
C PRO A 122 12.19 -20.79 -27.40
N LEU A 123 12.62 -19.53 -27.27
CA LEU A 123 12.56 -18.53 -28.33
C LEU A 123 13.65 -18.81 -29.37
N GLN A 124 13.31 -18.81 -30.66
CA GLN A 124 14.30 -19.10 -31.72
C GLN A 124 15.26 -17.94 -31.98
N GLN A 125 14.74 -16.75 -32.31
CA GLN A 125 15.57 -15.56 -32.54
C GLN A 125 14.78 -14.26 -32.43
N GLU A 126 13.52 -14.23 -32.86
CA GLU A 126 12.63 -13.07 -32.69
C GLU A 126 11.20 -13.45 -32.31
N ALA A 127 10.51 -12.54 -31.61
CA ALA A 127 9.08 -12.61 -31.34
C ALA A 127 8.48 -11.22 -31.10
N VAL A 128 7.18 -11.06 -31.36
CA VAL A 128 6.41 -9.93 -30.82
C VAL A 128 6.19 -10.19 -29.33
N VAL A 129 6.65 -9.28 -28.49
CA VAL A 129 6.59 -9.38 -27.01
C VAL A 129 5.71 -8.30 -26.38
N PHE A 130 5.13 -7.44 -27.19
CA PHE A 130 3.97 -6.59 -26.86
C PHE A 130 3.23 -6.22 -28.13
N ALA A 131 1.90 -6.29 -28.12
CA ALA A 131 1.04 -5.63 -29.09
C ALA A 131 -0.29 -5.23 -28.43
N PRO A 132 -1.01 -4.20 -28.91
CA PRO A 132 -2.25 -3.71 -28.28
C PRO A 132 -3.38 -4.74 -28.18
N GLU A 133 -3.39 -5.72 -29.07
CA GLU A 133 -4.35 -6.83 -29.11
C GLU A 133 -4.02 -7.99 -28.17
N MET A 134 -2.84 -7.99 -27.55
CA MET A 134 -2.48 -8.98 -26.54
C MET A 134 -3.23 -8.69 -25.24
N GLU A 135 -3.99 -9.68 -24.74
CA GLU A 135 -4.63 -9.62 -23.43
C GLU A 135 -3.60 -9.43 -22.31
N HIS A 136 -2.47 -10.15 -22.42
CA HIS A 136 -1.34 -10.08 -21.52
C HIS A 136 -0.05 -10.13 -22.34
N ALA A 137 0.95 -9.30 -21.98
CA ALA A 137 2.29 -9.42 -22.55
C ALA A 137 2.93 -10.74 -22.07
N PRO A 138 3.66 -11.46 -22.94
CA PRO A 138 4.31 -12.72 -22.57
C PRO A 138 5.34 -12.54 -21.46
N GLU A 139 5.57 -13.62 -20.71
CA GLU A 139 6.69 -13.76 -19.81
C GLU A 139 7.93 -14.19 -20.62
N LEU A 140 9.05 -13.51 -20.38
CA LEU A 140 10.34 -13.83 -20.98
C LEU A 140 11.31 -14.24 -19.86
N ARG A 141 12.14 -15.27 -20.08
CA ARG A 141 13.14 -15.73 -19.09
C ARG A 141 14.51 -16.05 -19.68
N HIS A 142 15.54 -15.81 -18.88
CA HIS A 142 16.91 -16.28 -19.10
C HIS A 142 17.59 -16.51 -17.73
N GLY A 143 17.85 -17.77 -17.38
CA GLY A 143 18.40 -18.12 -16.06
C GLY A 143 17.52 -17.58 -14.91
N PRO A 144 18.08 -16.83 -13.95
CA PRO A 144 17.32 -16.21 -12.86
C PRO A 144 16.54 -14.96 -13.28
N LEU A 145 16.73 -14.45 -14.50
CA LEU A 145 16.07 -13.23 -14.98
C LEU A 145 14.71 -13.56 -15.60
N LYS A 146 13.69 -12.83 -15.19
CA LYS A 146 12.33 -12.82 -15.76
C LYS A 146 11.98 -11.39 -16.17
N TRP A 147 11.42 -11.17 -17.35
CA TRP A 147 10.93 -9.84 -17.73
C TRP A 147 9.65 -9.89 -18.56
N THR A 148 8.98 -8.74 -18.64
CA THR A 148 7.85 -8.52 -19.55
C THR A 148 7.83 -7.06 -20.01
N VAL A 149 7.13 -6.77 -21.10
CA VAL A 149 6.92 -5.40 -21.58
C VAL A 149 5.63 -4.85 -21.00
N ILE A 150 5.70 -3.68 -20.38
CA ILE A 150 4.56 -2.94 -19.85
C ILE A 150 4.32 -1.66 -20.66
N LYS A 151 3.06 -1.23 -20.69
CA LYS A 151 2.66 0.11 -21.15
C LYS A 151 2.13 0.96 -20.00
N ARG A 152 2.48 2.25 -19.95
CA ARG A 152 2.03 3.24 -18.95
C ARG A 152 1.80 4.59 -19.63
N GLY A 153 0.53 4.93 -19.87
CA GLY A 153 0.19 6.02 -20.80
C GLY A 153 0.75 5.72 -22.18
N ASP A 154 1.46 6.68 -22.77
CA ASP A 154 2.12 6.50 -24.07
C ASP A 154 3.51 5.85 -23.99
N LYS A 155 4.03 5.57 -22.79
CA LYS A 155 5.36 4.95 -22.61
C LYS A 155 5.30 3.43 -22.60
N TYR A 156 6.32 2.82 -23.21
CA TYR A 156 6.59 1.38 -23.23
C TYR A 156 7.85 1.11 -22.41
N GLY A 157 7.89 0.03 -21.65
CA GLY A 157 9.08 -0.29 -20.85
C GLY A 157 9.22 -1.77 -20.51
N VAL A 158 10.46 -2.20 -20.35
CA VAL A 158 10.82 -3.55 -19.90
C VAL A 158 10.85 -3.55 -18.38
N ARG A 159 10.02 -4.39 -17.76
CA ARG A 159 10.03 -4.62 -16.32
C ARG A 159 10.77 -5.92 -16.04
N LEU A 160 11.82 -5.85 -15.22
CA LEU A 160 12.76 -6.94 -14.95
C LEU A 160 12.68 -7.40 -13.49
N TRP A 161 12.59 -8.71 -13.32
CA TRP A 161 12.77 -9.43 -12.08
C TRP A 161 14.04 -10.28 -12.14
N ASP A 162 14.67 -10.43 -10.99
CA ASP A 162 15.83 -11.27 -10.75
C ASP A 162 15.53 -12.14 -9.52
N THR A 163 15.40 -13.44 -9.73
CA THR A 163 15.04 -14.39 -8.66
C THR A 163 16.17 -14.57 -7.65
N GLU A 164 17.40 -14.21 -8.00
CA GLU A 164 18.62 -14.21 -7.17
C GLU A 164 19.00 -12.77 -6.78
N SER A 165 18.01 -11.93 -6.47
CA SER A 165 18.20 -10.55 -6.04
C SER A 165 18.54 -10.46 -4.56
N GLU A 166 19.54 -9.62 -4.22
CA GLU A 166 19.98 -9.40 -2.83
C GLU A 166 18.81 -9.01 -1.91
N ALA A 167 17.88 -8.18 -2.38
CA ALA A 167 16.70 -7.78 -1.62
C ALA A 167 15.77 -8.97 -1.26
N ARG A 168 15.69 -9.99 -2.10
CA ARG A 168 14.93 -11.23 -1.84
C ARG A 168 15.70 -12.17 -0.93
N GLU A 169 17.01 -12.33 -1.14
CA GLU A 169 17.87 -13.21 -0.33
C GLU A 169 18.08 -12.71 1.10
N SER A 170 18.13 -11.38 1.29
CA SER A 170 18.33 -10.73 2.60
C SER A 170 17.02 -10.45 3.37
N PHE A 171 15.85 -10.79 2.82
CA PHE A 171 14.57 -10.48 3.44
C PHE A 171 14.29 -11.30 4.70
N THR A 172 14.29 -10.61 5.84
CA THR A 172 14.02 -11.20 7.18
C THR A 172 12.60 -10.95 7.69
N GLY A 173 11.69 -10.44 6.85
CA GLY A 173 10.31 -10.08 7.23
C GLY A 173 10.08 -8.58 7.39
N ILE A 174 8.86 -8.22 7.81
CA ILE A 174 8.40 -6.83 7.98
C ILE A 174 8.02 -6.58 9.44
N ALA A 175 8.51 -5.48 10.01
CA ALA A 175 8.05 -5.02 11.32
C ALA A 175 6.60 -4.55 11.24
N ARG A 176 5.76 -4.95 12.19
CA ARG A 176 4.37 -4.48 12.33
C ARG A 176 4.08 -4.02 13.76
N TYR A 177 2.98 -3.31 13.94
CA TYR A 177 2.41 -3.09 15.27
C TYR A 177 1.82 -4.40 15.84
N PRO A 178 1.72 -4.56 17.17
CA PRO A 178 0.91 -5.59 17.78
C PRO A 178 -0.56 -5.49 17.33
N VAL A 179 -1.22 -6.65 17.22
CA VAL A 179 -2.64 -6.73 16.83
C VAL A 179 -3.49 -5.97 17.85
N GLN A 180 -4.42 -5.15 17.37
CA GLN A 180 -5.31 -4.34 18.20
C GLN A 180 -6.73 -4.44 17.66
N ALA A 181 -7.65 -4.99 18.48
CA ALA A 181 -9.05 -5.12 18.10
C ALA A 181 -9.73 -3.77 17.86
N ALA A 182 -9.28 -2.70 18.53
CA ALA A 182 -9.75 -1.33 18.30
C ALA A 182 -9.51 -0.82 16.86
N TRP A 183 -8.60 -1.43 16.10
CA TRP A 183 -8.32 -1.08 14.70
C TRP A 183 -9.06 -1.96 13.68
N LYS A 184 -9.96 -2.84 14.16
CA LYS A 184 -10.94 -3.60 13.36
C LYS A 184 -12.32 -3.00 13.54
N LEU A 185 -12.74 -2.16 12.61
CA LEU A 185 -13.89 -1.28 12.76
C LEU A 185 -15.05 -1.71 11.85
N GLU A 186 -16.27 -1.66 12.36
CA GLU A 186 -17.46 -1.69 11.51
C GLU A 186 -17.45 -0.43 10.62
N ALA A 187 -17.70 -0.63 9.33
CA ALA A 187 -17.77 0.42 8.34
C ALA A 187 -19.00 0.24 7.45
N ARG A 188 -19.33 1.29 6.69
CA ARG A 188 -20.32 1.24 5.59
C ARG A 188 -19.75 1.88 4.34
N LEU A 189 -20.14 1.38 3.17
CA LEU A 189 -19.83 2.07 1.91
C LEU A 189 -20.91 3.11 1.63
N GLU A 190 -20.56 4.39 1.72
CA GLU A 190 -21.38 5.45 1.16
C GLU A 190 -21.14 5.48 -0.36
N GLN A 191 -22.02 4.82 -1.10
CA GLN A 191 -21.93 4.70 -2.55
C GLN A 191 -22.06 6.06 -3.26
N ASN A 192 -21.31 6.25 -4.34
CA ASN A 192 -21.49 7.43 -5.18
C ASN A 192 -22.85 7.33 -5.92
N PRO A 193 -23.67 8.40 -5.96
CA PRO A 193 -25.01 8.35 -6.59
C PRO A 193 -24.98 8.23 -8.12
N LEU A 194 -23.81 8.43 -8.72
CA LEU A 194 -23.49 8.22 -10.13
C LEU A 194 -22.09 7.60 -10.21
N PRO A 195 -21.75 6.87 -11.30
CA PRO A 195 -20.37 6.43 -11.55
C PRO A 195 -19.39 7.60 -11.45
N LYS A 196 -18.49 7.52 -10.47
CA LYS A 196 -17.47 8.54 -10.19
C LYS A 196 -16.10 7.95 -10.51
N GLN A 197 -15.24 8.75 -11.11
CA GLN A 197 -13.81 8.48 -11.13
C GLN A 197 -13.10 9.49 -10.24
N ILE A 198 -12.03 9.08 -9.57
CA ILE A 198 -11.18 9.98 -8.76
C ILE A 198 -9.77 10.03 -9.34
N PRO A 199 -9.12 11.22 -9.34
CA PRO A 199 -7.76 11.34 -9.81
C PRO A 199 -6.80 10.68 -8.82
N ILE A 200 -6.04 9.69 -9.28
CA ILE A 200 -5.01 9.00 -8.52
C ILE A 200 -3.67 9.28 -9.18
N THR A 201 -2.74 9.86 -8.42
CA THR A 201 -1.39 10.19 -8.91
C THR A 201 -0.40 9.15 -8.39
N ASN A 202 0.49 8.65 -9.23
CA ASN A 202 1.54 7.71 -8.82
C ASN A 202 2.87 8.41 -8.41
N VAL A 203 3.81 7.64 -7.87
CA VAL A 203 5.17 8.10 -7.51
C VAL A 203 5.97 8.70 -8.66
N LEU A 204 5.59 8.45 -9.92
CA LEU A 204 6.19 9.07 -11.12
C LEU A 204 5.51 10.41 -11.51
N GLY A 205 4.55 10.89 -10.72
CA GLY A 205 3.78 12.10 -11.01
C GLY A 205 2.72 11.95 -12.10
N GLN A 206 2.43 10.72 -12.55
CA GLN A 206 1.39 10.46 -13.55
C GLN A 206 0.03 10.33 -12.85
N THR A 207 -1.00 11.01 -13.38
CA THR A 207 -2.37 10.92 -12.84
C THR A 207 -3.28 10.13 -13.78
N SER A 208 -3.90 9.06 -13.28
CA SER A 208 -5.03 8.36 -13.90
C SER A 208 -6.34 8.74 -13.21
N HIS A 209 -7.48 8.43 -13.84
CA HIS A 209 -8.80 8.59 -13.24
C HIS A 209 -9.37 7.20 -12.99
N GLU A 210 -9.39 6.78 -11.72
CA GLU A 210 -9.76 5.43 -11.32
C GLU A 210 -11.23 5.35 -10.90
N PRO A 211 -11.96 4.28 -11.26
CA PRO A 211 -13.33 4.05 -10.78
C PRO A 211 -13.42 4.02 -9.25
N SER A 212 -14.36 4.79 -8.69
CA SER A 212 -14.62 4.84 -7.26
C SER A 212 -16.08 4.46 -6.98
N PRO A 213 -16.36 3.34 -6.30
CA PRO A 213 -17.72 2.93 -5.98
C PRO A 213 -18.35 3.79 -4.87
N GLY A 214 -17.53 4.47 -4.06
CA GLY A 214 -17.98 5.26 -2.92
C GLY A 214 -16.85 5.59 -1.98
N ALA A 215 -17.20 5.88 -0.73
CA ALA A 215 -16.25 6.00 0.36
C ALA A 215 -16.63 5.14 1.56
N VAL A 216 -15.61 4.57 2.20
CA VAL A 216 -15.75 3.79 3.42
C VAL A 216 -15.88 4.75 4.59
N ILE A 217 -17.00 4.67 5.29
CA ILE A 217 -17.33 5.48 6.47
C ILE A 217 -17.24 4.61 7.70
N PHE A 218 -16.40 5.00 8.66
CA PHE A 218 -16.15 4.31 9.92
C PHE A 218 -15.97 5.33 11.05
N ALA A 219 -15.85 4.87 12.29
CA ALA A 219 -15.61 5.74 13.44
C ALA A 219 -14.41 5.27 14.27
N VAL A 220 -13.62 6.22 14.76
CA VAL A 220 -12.54 6.00 15.75
C VAL A 220 -12.83 6.93 16.92
N ASP A 221 -12.87 6.38 18.13
CA ASP A 221 -13.21 7.11 19.37
C ASP A 221 -14.51 7.94 19.28
N GLY A 222 -15.51 7.40 18.57
CA GLY A 222 -16.80 8.06 18.32
C GLY A 222 -16.79 9.15 17.24
N GLN A 223 -15.62 9.59 16.77
CA GLN A 223 -15.50 10.53 15.65
C GLN A 223 -15.59 9.78 14.32
N GLN A 224 -16.44 10.25 13.40
CA GLN A 224 -16.59 9.65 12.08
C GLN A 224 -15.46 10.10 11.12
N TYR A 225 -14.94 9.15 10.35
CA TYR A 225 -13.93 9.33 9.30
C TYR A 225 -14.42 8.77 7.95
N ARG A 226 -13.72 9.14 6.88
CA ARG A 226 -14.02 8.76 5.48
C ARG A 226 -12.72 8.42 4.78
N LEU A 227 -12.72 7.38 3.95
CA LEU A 227 -11.71 7.12 2.93
C LEU A 227 -12.42 6.81 1.60
N ASP A 228 -12.15 7.57 0.54
CA ASP A 228 -12.63 7.24 -0.81
C ASP A 228 -11.99 5.89 -1.24
N ALA A 229 -12.82 4.97 -1.74
CA ALA A 229 -12.40 3.65 -2.18
C ALA A 229 -12.22 3.59 -3.70
N LEU A 230 -11.39 2.65 -4.15
CA LEU A 230 -11.30 2.18 -5.53
C LEU A 230 -11.91 0.78 -5.63
N GLU A 231 -12.39 0.42 -6.82
CA GLU A 231 -12.88 -0.94 -7.10
C GLU A 231 -11.76 -1.81 -7.68
N GLU A 232 -11.46 -2.94 -7.05
CA GLU A 232 -10.42 -3.88 -7.50
C GLU A 232 -10.87 -5.32 -7.32
N GLY A 233 -11.30 -5.95 -8.43
CA GLY A 233 -11.84 -7.32 -8.42
C GLY A 233 -13.07 -7.45 -7.50
N GLU A 234 -13.01 -8.37 -6.54
CA GLU A 234 -14.06 -8.63 -5.55
C GLU A 234 -13.89 -7.83 -4.23
N GLU A 235 -12.85 -7.01 -4.14
CA GLU A 235 -12.54 -6.19 -2.95
C GLU A 235 -12.66 -4.69 -3.25
N LEU A 236 -12.54 -3.89 -2.19
CA LEU A 236 -12.34 -2.45 -2.26
C LEU A 236 -10.89 -2.15 -1.91
N PHE A 237 -10.21 -1.40 -2.79
CA PHE A 237 -8.84 -0.99 -2.57
C PHE A 237 -8.80 0.40 -1.95
N ILE A 238 -8.11 0.51 -0.81
CA ILE A 238 -7.96 1.73 -0.02
C ILE A 238 -6.50 2.14 -0.01
N ILE A 239 -6.20 3.30 -0.59
CA ILE A 239 -4.90 3.96 -0.48
C ILE A 239 -5.07 5.11 0.53
N PHE A 240 -4.35 5.07 1.65
CA PHE A 240 -4.51 6.06 2.72
C PHE A 240 -3.17 6.53 3.30
N ALA A 241 -3.21 7.68 3.97
CA ALA A 241 -2.15 8.13 4.84
C ALA A 241 -2.73 8.54 6.20
N ASP A 242 -1.90 8.56 7.22
CA ASP A 242 -2.22 8.94 8.59
C ASP A 242 -1.00 9.59 9.27
N LYS A 243 -1.12 9.97 10.54
CA LYS A 243 -0.04 10.67 11.27
C LYS A 243 1.22 9.83 11.54
N THR A 244 1.20 8.52 11.31
CA THR A 244 2.39 7.64 11.45
C THR A 244 3.31 7.62 10.23
N ASN A 245 2.85 8.10 9.07
CA ASN A 245 3.65 8.03 7.84
C ASN A 245 4.88 8.95 7.90
N GLY A 246 6.04 8.43 7.50
CA GLY A 246 7.31 9.13 7.49
C GLY A 246 8.03 9.16 8.85
N THR A 247 7.43 8.58 9.90
CA THR A 247 8.05 8.45 11.24
C THR A 247 8.07 6.99 11.71
N GLU A 248 6.95 6.28 11.60
CA GLU A 248 6.82 4.87 12.02
C GLU A 248 6.36 3.95 10.88
N THR A 249 5.63 4.49 9.91
CA THR A 249 5.10 3.76 8.74
C THR A 249 5.56 4.42 7.44
N TYR A 250 5.48 3.69 6.31
CA TYR A 250 6.10 4.12 5.05
C TYR A 250 5.66 5.52 4.60
N GLY A 251 6.61 6.33 4.13
CA GLY A 251 6.43 7.78 3.95
C GLY A 251 5.30 8.17 2.99
N SER A 252 5.10 7.41 1.90
CA SER A 252 4.11 7.75 0.87
C SER A 252 2.68 7.24 1.17
N GLY A 253 2.40 6.70 2.36
CA GLY A 253 1.11 6.11 2.71
C GLY A 253 1.13 4.58 2.74
N ARG A 254 -0.03 3.99 3.03
CA ARG A 254 -0.25 2.54 3.14
C ARG A 254 -1.47 2.09 2.35
N TYR A 255 -1.48 0.81 2.05
CA TYR A 255 -2.53 0.14 1.30
C TYR A 255 -3.36 -0.76 2.22
N LEU A 256 -4.63 -0.94 1.88
CA LEU A 256 -5.52 -1.88 2.56
C LEU A 256 -6.58 -2.37 1.57
N TYR A 257 -6.74 -3.69 1.46
CA TYR A 257 -7.92 -4.30 0.84
C TYR A 257 -8.98 -4.60 1.90
N ILE A 258 -10.24 -4.33 1.58
CA ILE A 258 -11.38 -4.71 2.41
C ILE A 258 -12.47 -5.38 1.57
N PRO A 259 -13.31 -6.25 2.16
CA PRO A 259 -14.44 -6.82 1.44
C PRO A 259 -15.41 -5.75 0.92
N LYS A 260 -16.00 -5.99 -0.26
CA LYS A 260 -17.19 -5.25 -0.71
C LYS A 260 -18.32 -5.38 0.33
N PRO A 261 -19.17 -4.35 0.50
CA PRO A 261 -20.21 -4.35 1.52
C PRO A 261 -21.26 -5.44 1.29
N GLY A 262 -21.81 -5.96 2.39
CA GLY A 262 -22.94 -6.89 2.36
C GLY A 262 -24.26 -6.23 1.95
N PRO A 263 -25.36 -7.01 1.88
CA PRO A 263 -26.68 -6.51 1.48
C PRO A 263 -27.27 -5.40 2.39
N ASP A 264 -26.74 -5.25 3.61
CA ASP A 264 -27.08 -4.19 4.56
C ASP A 264 -26.22 -2.92 4.41
N GLY A 265 -25.31 -2.90 3.42
CA GLY A 265 -24.38 -1.80 3.16
C GLY A 265 -23.14 -1.77 4.07
N LYS A 266 -22.99 -2.74 4.98
CA LYS A 266 -21.88 -2.81 5.94
C LYS A 266 -20.69 -3.59 5.41
N THR A 267 -19.51 -3.23 5.88
CA THR A 267 -18.24 -3.97 5.71
C THR A 267 -17.38 -3.81 6.98
N VAL A 268 -16.18 -4.35 6.98
CA VAL A 268 -15.18 -4.18 8.05
C VAL A 268 -13.94 -3.55 7.45
N ILE A 269 -13.45 -2.48 8.07
CA ILE A 269 -12.11 -1.92 7.80
C ILE A 269 -11.16 -2.38 8.91
N ASP A 270 -10.13 -3.13 8.55
CA ASP A 270 -9.19 -3.73 9.50
C ASP A 270 -7.77 -3.23 9.24
N PHE A 271 -7.39 -2.17 9.95
CA PHE A 271 -6.07 -1.55 9.79
C PHE A 271 -4.92 -2.44 10.28
N ASN A 272 -5.19 -3.55 10.97
CA ASN A 272 -4.16 -4.56 11.26
C ASN A 272 -3.66 -5.26 9.99
N LYS A 273 -4.39 -5.13 8.87
CA LYS A 273 -4.00 -5.59 7.53
C LYS A 273 -3.50 -4.46 6.62
N ALA A 274 -3.28 -3.25 7.16
CA ALA A 274 -2.67 -2.17 6.38
C ALA A 274 -1.20 -2.52 6.10
N TYR A 275 -0.78 -2.43 4.84
CA TYR A 275 0.53 -2.88 4.38
C TYR A 275 1.29 -1.81 3.59
N ASN A 276 2.60 -1.98 3.50
CA ASN A 276 3.48 -1.12 2.73
C ASN A 276 3.25 -1.32 1.23
N PRO A 277 3.16 -0.24 0.43
CA PRO A 277 3.03 -0.35 -1.01
C PRO A 277 4.29 -0.99 -1.63
N PRO A 278 4.22 -1.51 -2.87
CA PRO A 278 5.37 -2.10 -3.58
C PRO A 278 6.65 -1.25 -3.57
N CYS A 279 6.52 0.07 -3.57
CA CYS A 279 7.63 1.03 -3.61
C CYS A 279 8.44 1.12 -2.31
N ALA A 280 7.96 0.51 -1.22
CA ALA A 280 8.76 0.29 -0.02
C ALA A 280 9.83 -0.80 -0.22
N PHE A 281 9.67 -1.67 -1.22
CA PHE A 281 10.56 -2.82 -1.47
C PHE A 281 11.46 -2.62 -2.70
N THR A 282 11.08 -1.72 -3.62
CA THR A 282 11.77 -1.54 -4.90
C THR A 282 11.48 -0.18 -5.53
N GLY A 283 12.52 0.51 -6.01
CA GLY A 283 12.39 1.76 -6.75
C GLY A 283 11.80 1.62 -8.16
N TYR A 284 11.60 0.39 -8.65
CA TYR A 284 11.08 0.09 -9.99
C TYR A 284 9.55 -0.11 -10.03
N ALA A 285 8.89 -0.01 -8.88
CA ALA A 285 7.43 -0.01 -8.78
C ALA A 285 6.83 1.39 -9.06
N THR A 286 5.58 1.41 -9.52
CA THR A 286 4.88 2.63 -9.95
C THR A 286 3.61 2.85 -9.13
N CYS A 287 3.77 2.99 -7.81
CA CYS A 287 2.71 2.99 -6.82
C CYS A 287 1.79 4.22 -6.91
N PRO A 288 0.45 4.06 -6.90
CA PRO A 288 -0.45 5.17 -6.60
C PRO A 288 -0.24 5.74 -5.18
N LEU A 289 -0.40 7.06 -5.06
CA LEU A 289 -0.33 7.82 -3.81
C LEU A 289 -1.73 8.03 -3.23
N PRO A 290 -1.87 8.17 -1.90
CA PRO A 290 -3.14 8.54 -1.28
C PRO A 290 -3.68 9.85 -1.86
N PRO A 291 -4.94 9.89 -2.35
CA PRO A 291 -5.55 11.17 -2.71
C PRO A 291 -5.74 12.01 -1.44
N LYS A 292 -5.74 13.35 -1.57
CA LYS A 292 -5.67 14.26 -0.40
C LYS A 292 -6.78 14.03 0.64
N GLN A 293 -7.96 13.60 0.22
CA GLN A 293 -9.10 13.29 1.10
C GLN A 293 -8.93 11.98 1.88
N ASN A 294 -7.96 11.12 1.53
CA ASN A 294 -7.64 9.88 2.23
C ASN A 294 -6.51 10.04 3.27
N PHE A 295 -6.24 11.28 3.71
CA PHE A 295 -5.41 11.54 4.87
C PHE A 295 -6.24 11.52 6.17
N LEU A 296 -5.94 10.58 7.06
CA LEU A 296 -6.54 10.48 8.38
C LEU A 296 -5.78 11.36 9.39
N PRO A 297 -6.43 12.33 10.05
CA PRO A 297 -5.78 13.19 11.04
C PRO A 297 -5.57 12.52 12.41
N VAL A 298 -5.43 11.20 12.45
CA VAL A 298 -5.17 10.35 13.62
C VAL A 298 -3.93 9.49 13.39
N THR A 299 -3.37 8.88 14.43
CA THR A 299 -2.27 7.91 14.34
C THR A 299 -2.83 6.50 14.26
N VAL A 300 -2.67 5.81 13.12
CA VAL A 300 -3.17 4.45 12.93
C VAL A 300 -2.09 3.44 13.31
N THR A 301 -2.06 3.09 14.60
CA THR A 301 -1.04 2.24 15.24
C THR A 301 -1.26 0.74 15.02
N ALA A 302 -1.72 0.34 13.83
CA ALA A 302 -1.94 -1.05 13.42
C ALA A 302 -1.35 -1.32 12.04
N GLY A 303 -1.08 -2.59 11.71
CA GLY A 303 -0.54 -3.01 10.41
C GLY A 303 0.99 -2.91 10.31
N GLU A 304 1.50 -3.00 9.08
CA GLU A 304 2.94 -2.90 8.78
C GLU A 304 3.50 -1.51 9.15
N LYS A 305 4.72 -1.50 9.68
CA LYS A 305 5.62 -0.35 9.85
C LYS A 305 6.53 -0.20 8.62
N SER A 306 7.31 0.88 8.56
CA SER A 306 8.30 1.08 7.50
C SER A 306 9.22 -0.13 7.33
N TYR A 307 9.39 -0.58 6.09
CA TYR A 307 10.40 -1.55 5.70
C TYR A 307 11.65 -0.81 5.21
N GLY A 308 12.83 -1.26 5.64
CA GLY A 308 14.12 -0.61 5.35
C GLY A 308 14.34 0.74 6.04
N GLU A 309 15.51 1.35 5.82
CA GLU A 309 15.70 2.78 6.07
C GLU A 309 15.01 3.56 4.94
N GLY A 310 14.13 4.50 5.30
CA GLY A 310 13.09 5.01 4.40
C GLY A 310 13.58 5.63 3.08
N HIS A 311 12.91 5.25 2.00
CA HIS A 311 12.96 5.91 0.69
C HIS A 311 12.09 7.17 0.66
#